data_AF-A0A814XLG8-F1
#
_entry.id   AF-A0A814XLG8-F1
#
_cell.length_a   1.000
_cell.length_b   1.000
_cell.length_c   1.000
_cell.angle_alpha   90.00
_cell.angle_beta   90.00
_cell.angle_gamma   90.00
#
_symmetry.space_group_name_H-M   'P 1'
#
loop_
_entity.id
_entity.type
_entity.pdbx_description
1 polymer ?
#
loop_
_entity_poly.entity_id
_entity_poly.type
_entity_poly.pdbx_seq_one_letter_code
_entity_poly.pdbx_strand_id
1 'polypeptide(L)'
;MERIRWNDGLDQFRLTPNELRQRFCDIKADAVFAFQLRNPIHNGHSLLMQTTRQLLIDGGFQNPVLLLHPLGGWTKEDDVPLPVRMAQHQAFLNEDEDDRLDRSRTVLAIFPSPMSYAGPTEVQWHAKSRMCTGARFYIVGRDPAGLPHPSDKSKDLYDSTHGSKVLTMAPGLNELQILPFKVAAYNHVLKNMTFYDPNKHDEYDFISGTRMRKIARNGEQPPEGFMVPAGWKVLSTYYQSLGATS
;
A
#
# COMPACT_ATOMS: atom_id res chain seq x y z
N MET A 1 16.89 -26.83 10.13
CA MET A 1 16.63 -25.40 10.36
C MET A 1 15.12 -25.25 10.53
N GLU A 2 14.66 -24.64 11.61
CA GLU A 2 13.23 -24.51 11.92
C GLU A 2 12.61 -23.26 11.27
N ARG A 3 11.30 -23.27 11.07
CA ARG A 3 10.57 -22.12 10.52
C ARG A 3 10.46 -21.02 11.58
N ILE A 4 10.86 -19.80 11.23
CA ILE A 4 10.69 -18.62 12.10
C ILE A 4 9.20 -18.34 12.30
N ARG A 5 8.81 -18.16 13.56
CA ARG A 5 7.48 -17.73 14.01
C ARG A 5 7.63 -16.59 15.00
N TRP A 6 6.69 -15.65 14.98
CA TRP A 6 6.68 -14.51 15.89
C TRP A 6 5.73 -14.70 17.06
N ASN A 7 4.74 -15.60 16.93
CA ASN A 7 3.73 -15.89 17.95
C ASN A 7 2.95 -14.63 18.40
N ASP A 8 2.71 -13.71 17.48
CA ASP A 8 2.04 -12.42 17.71
C ASP A 8 0.60 -12.38 17.17
N GLY A 9 0.05 -13.54 16.79
CA GLY A 9 -1.27 -13.67 16.18
C GLY A 9 -1.34 -13.28 14.69
N LEU A 10 -0.20 -13.03 14.03
CA LEU A 10 -0.13 -12.67 12.61
C LEU A 10 0.68 -13.66 11.75
N ASP A 11 1.19 -14.75 12.32
CA ASP A 11 2.01 -15.73 11.60
C ASP A 11 1.29 -16.38 10.41
N GLN A 12 -0.04 -16.49 10.47
CA GLN A 12 -0.87 -16.98 9.36
C GLN A 12 -0.81 -16.09 8.11
N PHE A 13 -0.41 -14.82 8.26
CA PHE A 13 -0.20 -13.91 7.13
C PHE A 13 1.25 -13.92 6.64
N ARG A 14 2.20 -14.53 7.36
CA ARG A 14 3.63 -14.59 7.00
C ARG A 14 3.91 -15.77 6.06
N LEU A 15 3.36 -15.66 4.85
CA LEU A 15 3.55 -16.62 3.78
C LEU A 15 4.93 -16.47 3.14
N THR A 16 5.63 -17.59 2.99
CA THR A 16 6.87 -17.67 2.23
C THR A 16 6.62 -17.46 0.74
N PRO A 17 7.65 -17.14 -0.07
CA PRO A 17 7.50 -17.04 -1.51
C PRO A 17 6.91 -18.30 -2.16
N ASN A 18 7.25 -19.49 -1.66
CA ASN A 18 6.70 -20.74 -2.18
C ASN A 18 5.22 -20.94 -1.82
N GLU A 19 4.82 -20.59 -0.59
CA GLU A 19 3.40 -20.62 -0.19
C GLU A 19 2.57 -19.61 -0.98
N LEU A 20 3.12 -18.43 -1.27
CA LEU A 20 2.46 -17.44 -2.14
C LEU A 20 2.29 -17.97 -3.56
N ARG A 21 3.34 -18.54 -4.16
CA ARG A 21 3.26 -19.18 -5.48
C ARG A 21 2.19 -20.27 -5.52
N GLN A 22 2.18 -21.15 -4.52
CA GLN A 22 1.17 -22.19 -4.39
C GLN A 22 -0.24 -21.59 -4.28
N ARG A 23 -0.41 -20.57 -3.44
CA ARG A 23 -1.70 -19.88 -3.28
C ARG A 23 -2.20 -19.27 -4.59
N PHE A 24 -1.32 -18.68 -5.39
CA PHE A 24 -1.67 -18.13 -6.70
C PHE A 24 -2.10 -19.22 -7.69
N CYS A 25 -1.44 -20.38 -7.67
CA CYS A 25 -1.86 -21.55 -8.44
C CYS A 25 -3.24 -22.07 -8.00
N ASP A 26 -3.48 -22.20 -6.69
CA ASP A 26 -4.73 -22.72 -6.14
C ASP A 26 -5.95 -21.88 -6.54
N ILE A 27 -5.79 -20.56 -6.56
CA ILE A 27 -6.83 -19.61 -7.00
C ILE A 27 -6.81 -19.34 -8.50
N LYS A 28 -6.01 -20.08 -9.26
CA LYS A 28 -5.91 -20.03 -10.74
C LYS A 28 -5.59 -18.62 -11.26
N ALA A 29 -4.68 -17.90 -10.60
CA ALA A 29 -4.23 -16.59 -11.06
C ALA A 29 -3.49 -16.71 -12.40
N ASP A 30 -3.85 -15.91 -13.39
CA ASP A 30 -3.14 -15.82 -14.68
C ASP A 30 -2.21 -14.58 -14.76
N ALA A 31 -2.45 -13.60 -13.89
CA ALA A 31 -1.56 -12.50 -13.57
C ALA A 31 -1.54 -12.24 -12.07
N VAL A 32 -0.36 -11.91 -11.54
CA VAL A 32 -0.20 -11.44 -10.16
C VAL A 32 0.44 -10.07 -10.19
N PHE A 33 -0.24 -9.09 -9.58
CA PHE A 33 0.25 -7.74 -9.41
C PHE A 33 0.43 -7.41 -7.94
N ALA A 34 1.56 -6.83 -7.57
CA ALA A 34 1.91 -6.59 -6.18
C ALA A 34 1.77 -5.13 -5.79
N PHE A 35 1.25 -4.90 -4.58
CA PHE A 35 1.20 -3.61 -3.93
C PHE A 35 1.96 -3.67 -2.60
N GLN A 36 3.15 -3.06 -2.57
CA GLN A 36 3.94 -2.83 -1.36
C GLN A 36 3.37 -1.66 -0.59
N LEU A 37 3.23 -1.81 0.74
CA LEU A 37 2.82 -0.73 1.62
C LEU A 37 3.40 -0.88 3.01
N ARG A 38 3.62 0.26 3.67
CA ARG A 38 3.92 0.36 5.11
C ARG A 38 2.89 1.18 5.89
N ASN A 39 1.96 1.82 5.17
CA ASN A 39 0.97 2.75 5.71
C ASN A 39 -0.43 2.13 5.67
N PRO A 40 -1.41 2.67 6.43
CA PRO A 40 -2.82 2.36 6.23
C PRO A 40 -3.30 2.61 4.80
N ILE A 41 -4.29 1.83 4.35
CA ILE A 41 -4.88 1.94 3.01
C ILE A 41 -5.95 3.04 3.03
N HIS A 42 -5.75 4.09 2.23
CA HIS A 42 -6.79 5.05 1.85
C HIS A 42 -7.24 4.80 0.39
N ASN A 43 -8.30 5.45 -0.05
CA ASN A 43 -8.91 5.22 -1.37
C ASN A 43 -7.98 5.61 -2.53
N GLY A 44 -6.97 6.46 -2.32
CA GLY A 44 -5.91 6.67 -3.31
C GLY A 44 -5.11 5.39 -3.62
N HIS A 45 -4.78 4.57 -2.62
CA HIS A 45 -4.16 3.27 -2.85
C HIS A 45 -5.14 2.32 -3.55
N SER A 46 -6.42 2.36 -3.15
CA SER A 46 -7.48 1.58 -3.80
C SER A 46 -7.57 1.89 -5.30
N LEU A 47 -7.54 3.18 -5.67
CA LEU A 47 -7.55 3.63 -7.06
C LEU A 47 -6.41 2.99 -7.86
N LEU A 48 -5.17 3.04 -7.35
CA LEU A 48 -4.01 2.42 -8.00
C LEU A 48 -4.21 0.91 -8.21
N MET A 49 -4.70 0.20 -7.19
CA MET A 49 -4.93 -1.24 -7.25
C MET A 49 -6.07 -1.61 -8.21
N GLN A 50 -7.16 -0.84 -8.22
CA GLN A 50 -8.30 -1.02 -9.13
C GLN A 50 -7.93 -0.72 -10.57
N THR A 51 -7.26 0.42 -10.82
CA THR A 51 -6.80 0.77 -12.17
C THR A 51 -5.83 -0.29 -12.69
N THR A 52 -4.93 -0.80 -11.85
CA THR A 52 -4.03 -1.90 -12.25
C THR A 52 -4.82 -3.15 -12.64
N ARG A 53 -5.81 -3.56 -11.84
CA ARG A 53 -6.65 -4.71 -12.18
C ARG A 53 -7.35 -4.51 -13.52
N GLN A 54 -7.95 -3.34 -13.74
CA GLN A 54 -8.64 -3.02 -15.00
C GLN A 54 -7.69 -3.07 -16.19
N LEU A 55 -6.49 -2.47 -16.07
CA LEU A 55 -5.47 -2.52 -17.11
C LEU A 55 -5.07 -3.97 -17.49
N LEU A 56 -5.03 -4.87 -16.51
CA LEU A 56 -4.73 -6.29 -16.77
C LEU A 56 -5.91 -7.01 -17.44
N ILE A 57 -7.14 -6.73 -17.03
CA ILE A 57 -8.34 -7.26 -17.68
C ILE A 57 -8.41 -6.80 -19.14
N ASP A 58 -8.21 -5.51 -19.38
CA ASP A 58 -8.17 -4.92 -20.72
C ASP A 58 -7.01 -5.50 -21.57
N GLY A 59 -5.91 -5.88 -20.90
CA GLY A 59 -4.78 -6.60 -21.49
C GLY A 59 -5.02 -8.09 -21.75
N GLY A 60 -6.21 -8.62 -21.43
CA GLY A 60 -6.65 -9.99 -21.73
C GLY A 60 -6.52 -10.99 -20.58
N PHE A 61 -6.03 -10.58 -19.41
CA PHE A 61 -6.00 -11.46 -18.23
C PHE A 61 -7.41 -11.64 -17.66
N GLN A 62 -7.82 -12.89 -17.45
CA GLN A 62 -9.15 -13.28 -16.97
C GLN A 62 -9.22 -13.26 -15.43
N ASN A 63 -8.12 -13.56 -14.74
CA ASN A 63 -8.06 -13.65 -13.29
C ASN A 63 -6.82 -12.96 -12.69
N PRO A 64 -6.67 -11.64 -12.87
CA PRO A 64 -5.59 -10.89 -12.24
C PRO A 64 -5.80 -10.80 -10.72
N VAL A 65 -4.83 -11.33 -9.97
CA VAL A 65 -4.83 -11.36 -8.50
C VAL A 65 -3.92 -10.29 -7.93
N LEU A 66 -4.45 -9.55 -6.96
CA LEU A 66 -3.69 -8.61 -6.15
C LEU A 66 -2.93 -9.35 -5.04
N LEU A 67 -1.62 -9.15 -4.98
CA LEU A 67 -0.83 -9.40 -3.78
C LEU A 67 -0.72 -8.10 -2.98
N LEU A 68 -1.60 -7.94 -2.00
CA LEU A 68 -1.56 -6.83 -1.04
C LEU A 68 -0.57 -7.19 0.06
N HIS A 69 0.58 -6.51 0.09
CA HIS A 69 1.75 -7.07 0.75
C HIS A 69 2.36 -6.09 1.76
N PRO A 70 1.69 -5.81 2.90
CA PRO A 70 2.22 -4.94 3.94
C PRO A 70 3.58 -5.42 4.45
N LEU A 71 4.51 -4.48 4.63
CA LEU A 71 5.77 -4.75 5.32
C LEU A 71 5.52 -4.93 6.83
N GLY A 72 6.13 -5.96 7.42
CA GLY A 72 5.96 -6.32 8.81
C GLY A 72 7.25 -6.61 9.59
N GLY A 73 8.42 -6.31 9.03
CA GLY A 73 9.65 -6.19 9.83
C GLY A 73 9.69 -4.86 10.61
N TRP A 74 10.89 -4.46 11.03
CA TRP A 74 11.10 -3.20 11.73
C TRP A 74 10.60 -1.99 10.92
N THR A 75 9.95 -1.05 11.60
CA THR A 75 9.51 0.27 11.09
C THR A 75 9.84 1.34 12.13
N LYS A 76 9.99 2.60 11.70
CA LYS A 76 10.23 3.74 12.60
C LYS A 76 9.04 3.99 13.55
N GLU A 77 9.32 4.65 14.67
CA GLU A 77 8.40 4.77 15.82
C GLU A 77 7.08 5.50 15.51
N ASP A 78 7.07 6.47 14.59
CA ASP A 78 5.87 7.24 14.25
C ASP A 78 5.01 6.61 13.15
N ASP A 79 5.40 5.45 12.61
CA ASP A 79 4.58 4.65 11.71
C ASP A 79 3.50 3.86 12.50
N VAL A 80 2.37 3.57 11.85
CA VAL A 80 1.30 2.78 12.48
C VAL A 80 1.78 1.34 12.72
N PRO A 81 1.66 0.79 13.94
CA PRO A 81 2.08 -0.57 14.25
C PRO A 81 1.43 -1.62 13.34
N LEU A 82 2.16 -2.70 13.07
CA LEU A 82 1.71 -3.77 12.18
C LEU A 82 0.34 -4.36 12.56
N PRO A 83 0.03 -4.68 13.83
CA PRO A 83 -1.29 -5.21 14.19
C PRO A 83 -2.44 -4.27 13.83
N VAL A 84 -2.24 -2.97 14.02
CA VAL A 84 -3.23 -1.94 13.69
C VAL A 84 -3.40 -1.82 12.17
N ARG A 85 -2.30 -1.84 11.41
CA ARG A 85 -2.37 -1.85 9.94
C ARG A 85 -3.08 -3.09 9.42
N MET A 86 -2.78 -4.27 9.95
CA MET A 86 -3.42 -5.52 9.55
C MET A 86 -4.92 -5.52 9.87
N ALA A 87 -5.32 -4.98 11.02
CA ALA A 87 -6.73 -4.77 11.33
C ALA A 87 -7.40 -3.80 10.36
N GLN A 88 -6.73 -2.69 10.03
CA GLN A 88 -7.23 -1.69 9.08
C GLN A 88 -7.35 -2.25 7.66
N HIS A 89 -6.38 -3.04 7.19
CA HIS A 89 -6.40 -3.67 5.88
C HIS A 89 -7.50 -4.73 5.78
N GLN A 90 -7.72 -5.52 6.84
CA GLN A 90 -8.82 -6.47 6.88
C GLN A 90 -10.18 -5.77 6.88
N ALA A 91 -10.34 -4.70 7.67
CA ALA A 91 -11.56 -3.88 7.65
C ALA A 91 -11.81 -3.32 6.24
N PHE A 92 -10.76 -2.81 5.58
CA PHE A 92 -10.84 -2.32 4.21
C PHE A 92 -11.24 -3.42 3.20
N LEU A 93 -10.72 -4.63 3.33
CA LEU A 93 -11.02 -5.74 2.40
C LEU A 93 -12.38 -6.41 2.63
N ASN A 94 -12.98 -6.24 3.80
CA ASN A 94 -14.27 -6.81 4.16
C ASN A 94 -15.41 -5.80 4.00
N GLU A 95 -15.12 -4.61 3.50
CA GLU A 95 -16.12 -3.59 3.24
C GLU A 95 -16.73 -3.86 1.86
N ASP A 96 -17.96 -4.38 1.87
CA ASP A 96 -18.68 -4.80 0.65
C ASP A 96 -19.19 -3.62 -0.19
N GLU A 97 -19.03 -2.38 0.28
CA GLU A 97 -19.46 -1.19 -0.47
C GLU A 97 -18.52 -0.91 -1.65
N ASP A 98 -19.11 -0.88 -2.86
CA ASP A 98 -18.51 -0.53 -4.16
C ASP A 98 -17.52 -1.54 -4.78
N ASP A 99 -17.52 -2.82 -4.37
CA ASP A 99 -16.70 -3.89 -4.99
C ASP A 99 -15.20 -3.49 -5.16
N ARG A 100 -14.72 -2.65 -4.22
CA ARG A 100 -13.49 -1.86 -4.38
C ARG A 100 -12.27 -2.72 -4.59
N LEU A 101 -12.16 -3.81 -3.84
CA LEU A 101 -11.17 -4.86 -4.07
C LEU A 101 -11.83 -6.21 -3.80
N ASP A 102 -12.14 -6.94 -4.87
CA ASP A 102 -12.61 -8.31 -4.78
C ASP A 102 -11.71 -9.15 -3.86
N ARG A 103 -12.29 -9.60 -2.73
CA ARG A 103 -11.62 -10.37 -1.69
C ARG A 103 -11.14 -11.72 -2.19
N SER A 104 -11.87 -12.32 -3.14
CA SER A 104 -11.54 -13.61 -3.75
C SER A 104 -10.30 -13.50 -4.66
N ARG A 105 -10.08 -12.31 -5.25
CA ARG A 105 -8.93 -11.97 -6.10
C ARG A 105 -7.88 -11.12 -5.40
N THR A 106 -7.81 -11.22 -4.08
CA THR A 106 -6.83 -10.51 -3.25
C THR A 106 -6.20 -11.43 -2.21
N VAL A 107 -4.87 -11.54 -2.26
CA VAL A 107 -4.05 -12.23 -1.26
C VAL A 107 -3.40 -11.18 -0.37
N LEU A 108 -3.79 -11.18 0.91
CA LEU A 108 -3.17 -10.38 1.96
C LEU A 108 -2.06 -11.19 2.64
N ALA A 109 -0.82 -10.74 2.57
CA ALA A 109 0.33 -11.40 3.21
C ALA A 109 1.32 -10.38 3.77
N ILE A 110 2.10 -10.76 4.78
CA ILE A 110 3.09 -9.90 5.44
C ILE A 110 4.48 -10.16 4.84
N PHE A 111 5.11 -9.10 4.35
CA PHE A 111 6.49 -9.12 3.91
C PHE A 111 7.43 -8.93 5.12
N PRO A 112 8.29 -9.92 5.45
CA PRO A 112 9.00 -9.93 6.73
C PRO A 112 10.23 -9.01 6.81
N SER A 113 10.59 -8.33 5.72
CA SER A 113 11.78 -7.46 5.70
C SER A 113 11.62 -6.26 6.65
N PRO A 114 12.71 -5.81 7.30
CA PRO A 114 12.81 -4.45 7.83
C PRO A 114 12.60 -3.40 6.74
N MET A 115 12.05 -2.24 7.12
CA MET A 115 11.97 -1.04 6.29
C MET A 115 13.23 -0.21 6.49
N SER A 116 13.99 0.05 5.42
CA SER A 116 15.21 0.87 5.49
C SER A 116 14.95 2.37 5.29
N TYR A 117 13.79 2.70 4.72
CA TYR A 117 13.44 4.04 4.24
C TYR A 117 14.48 4.63 3.27
N ALA A 118 15.03 3.76 2.41
CA ALA A 118 16.11 4.10 1.48
C ALA A 118 15.64 4.43 0.06
N GLY A 119 14.38 4.87 -0.09
CA GLY A 119 13.86 5.47 -1.32
C GLY A 119 14.10 4.63 -2.58
N PRO A 120 14.67 5.22 -3.66
CA PRO A 120 14.96 4.52 -4.91
C PRO A 120 15.87 3.28 -4.78
N THR A 121 16.72 3.20 -3.75
CA THR A 121 17.53 2.02 -3.49
C THR A 121 16.68 0.89 -2.93
N GLU A 122 15.85 1.18 -1.93
CA GLU A 122 15.04 0.16 -1.27
C GLU A 122 13.87 -0.33 -2.14
N VAL A 123 13.28 0.54 -2.96
CA VAL A 123 12.15 0.12 -3.80
C VAL A 123 12.55 -1.00 -4.78
N GLN A 124 13.82 -1.06 -5.20
CA GLN A 124 14.36 -2.18 -5.98
C GLN A 124 14.32 -3.50 -5.20
N TRP A 125 14.68 -3.48 -3.91
CA TRP A 125 14.55 -4.62 -3.01
C TRP A 125 13.09 -5.05 -2.85
N HIS A 126 12.19 -4.09 -2.67
CA HIS A 126 10.75 -4.38 -2.58
C HIS A 126 10.22 -5.01 -3.87
N ALA A 127 10.64 -4.53 -5.05
CA ALA A 127 10.25 -5.08 -6.34
C ALA A 127 10.82 -6.48 -6.55
N LYS A 128 12.14 -6.66 -6.36
CA LYS A 128 12.81 -7.97 -6.50
C LYS A 128 12.19 -9.03 -5.61
N SER A 129 11.88 -8.68 -4.36
CA SER A 129 11.24 -9.59 -3.41
C SER A 129 9.89 -10.11 -3.91
N ARG A 130 9.10 -9.27 -4.57
CA ARG A 130 7.78 -9.64 -5.11
C ARG A 130 7.90 -10.43 -6.40
N MET A 131 8.91 -10.15 -7.22
CA MET A 131 9.28 -11.02 -8.33
C MET A 131 9.57 -12.46 -7.85
N CYS A 132 10.26 -12.60 -6.71
CA CYS A 132 10.52 -13.90 -6.10
C CYS A 132 9.26 -14.61 -5.58
N THR A 133 8.16 -13.91 -5.32
CA THR A 133 6.86 -14.52 -4.96
C THR A 133 6.02 -14.90 -6.18
N GLY A 134 6.50 -14.66 -7.40
CA GLY A 134 5.76 -14.91 -8.65
C GLY A 134 4.92 -13.74 -9.13
N ALA A 135 5.07 -12.54 -8.54
CA ALA A 135 4.44 -11.35 -9.11
C ALA A 135 5.09 -11.00 -10.46
N ARG A 136 4.26 -10.67 -11.45
CA ARG A 136 4.68 -10.24 -12.79
C ARG A 136 4.50 -8.75 -13.02
N PHE A 137 3.68 -8.11 -12.19
CA PHE A 137 3.42 -6.67 -12.26
C PHE A 137 3.68 -6.04 -10.89
N TYR A 138 4.27 -4.85 -10.87
CA TYR A 138 4.59 -4.14 -9.64
C TYR A 138 4.12 -2.70 -9.70
N ILE A 139 3.20 -2.36 -8.82
CA ILE A 139 2.66 -1.00 -8.70
C ILE A 139 3.69 -0.13 -7.98
N VAL A 140 4.04 1.01 -8.56
CA VAL A 140 4.87 2.03 -7.91
C VAL A 140 4.24 3.41 -8.04
N GLY A 141 4.06 4.08 -6.89
CA GLY A 141 3.55 5.45 -6.83
C GLY A 141 4.67 6.48 -6.66
N ARG A 142 4.28 7.66 -6.18
CA ARG A 142 5.18 8.76 -5.79
C ARG A 142 6.00 8.39 -4.54
N ASP A 143 7.28 8.77 -4.53
CA ASP A 143 8.20 8.69 -3.39
C ASP A 143 8.18 7.32 -2.66
N PRO A 144 8.34 6.21 -3.39
CA PRO A 144 8.29 4.89 -2.79
C PRO A 144 9.48 4.71 -1.84
N ALA A 145 9.20 4.16 -0.67
CA ALA A 145 10.19 3.99 0.40
C ALA A 145 10.87 5.28 0.89
N GLY A 146 10.32 6.45 0.56
CA GLY A 146 10.83 7.74 1.03
C GLY A 146 10.33 8.13 2.42
N LEU A 147 10.96 9.18 2.95
CA LEU A 147 10.58 9.91 4.16
C LEU A 147 11.06 11.38 4.05
N PRO A 148 10.55 12.29 4.90
CA PRO A 148 11.10 13.64 5.02
C PRO A 148 12.56 13.62 5.51
N HIS A 149 13.36 14.56 5.03
CA HIS A 149 14.77 14.71 5.41
C HIS A 149 14.91 14.88 6.93
N PRO A 150 15.87 14.20 7.60
CA PRO A 150 15.97 14.24 9.06
C PRO A 150 16.21 15.65 9.61
N SER A 151 17.06 16.45 8.94
CA SER A 151 17.40 17.82 9.36
C SER A 151 16.41 18.89 8.90
N ASP A 152 15.57 18.61 7.90
CA ASP A 152 14.62 19.58 7.33
C ASP A 152 13.35 18.83 6.93
N LYS A 153 12.40 18.76 7.85
CA LYS A 153 11.15 18.00 7.67
C LYS A 153 10.22 18.61 6.60
N SER A 154 10.54 19.78 6.06
CA SER A 154 9.79 20.39 4.96
C SER A 154 10.16 19.82 3.59
N LYS A 155 11.28 19.08 3.50
CA LYS A 155 11.79 18.49 2.26
C LYS A 155 11.72 16.97 2.32
N ASP A 156 11.36 16.37 1.19
CA ASP A 156 11.51 14.92 1.01
C ASP A 156 13.00 14.57 0.89
N LEU A 157 13.42 13.43 1.46
CA LEU A 157 14.80 12.97 1.39
C LEU A 157 15.21 12.57 -0.04
N TYR A 158 14.23 12.16 -0.85
CA TYR A 158 14.42 11.76 -2.24
C TYR A 158 13.49 12.54 -3.15
N ASP A 159 13.91 12.73 -4.41
CA ASP A 159 12.99 13.20 -5.42
C ASP A 159 11.89 12.16 -5.63
N SER A 160 10.66 12.63 -5.59
CA SER A 160 9.46 11.82 -5.58
C SER A 160 9.23 10.97 -6.85
N THR A 161 9.96 11.27 -7.93
CA THR A 161 9.93 10.54 -9.21
C THR A 161 11.08 9.55 -9.36
N HIS A 162 12.12 9.63 -8.53
CA HIS A 162 13.32 8.78 -8.70
C HIS A 162 13.01 7.31 -8.49
N GLY A 163 12.11 6.95 -7.57
CA GLY A 163 11.81 5.55 -7.30
C GLY A 163 11.24 4.81 -8.51
N SER A 164 10.27 5.40 -9.21
CA SER A 164 9.69 4.81 -10.42
C SER A 164 10.69 4.80 -11.58
N LYS A 165 11.40 5.92 -11.81
CA LYS A 165 12.45 6.03 -12.84
C LYS A 165 13.55 4.97 -12.66
N VAL A 166 14.07 4.83 -11.44
CA VAL A 166 15.11 3.84 -11.12
C VAL A 166 14.60 2.43 -11.31
N LEU A 167 13.39 2.09 -10.85
CA LEU A 167 12.83 0.75 -11.08
C LEU A 167 12.71 0.39 -12.57
N THR A 168 12.28 1.34 -13.41
CA THR A 168 12.10 1.08 -14.85
C THR A 168 13.40 0.81 -15.60
N MET A 169 14.55 1.19 -15.02
CA MET A 169 15.88 0.96 -15.60
C MET A 169 16.76 0.00 -14.78
N ALA A 170 16.24 -0.57 -13.69
CA ALA A 170 17.01 -1.40 -12.78
C ALA A 170 17.32 -2.77 -13.40
N PRO A 171 18.60 -3.22 -13.41
CA PRO A 171 18.95 -4.52 -13.94
C PRO A 171 18.40 -5.66 -13.08
N GLY A 172 18.05 -6.79 -13.70
CA GLY A 172 17.64 -8.00 -12.98
C GLY A 172 16.19 -8.01 -12.50
N LEU A 173 15.36 -7.06 -12.97
CA LEU A 173 13.90 -7.00 -12.81
C LEU A 173 13.15 -7.32 -14.11
N ASN A 174 13.81 -7.97 -15.07
CA ASN A 174 13.30 -8.17 -16.45
C ASN A 174 11.99 -8.98 -16.52
N GLU A 175 11.69 -9.78 -15.50
CA GLU A 175 10.45 -10.57 -15.40
C GLU A 175 9.28 -9.80 -14.76
N LEU A 176 9.53 -8.56 -14.33
CA LEU A 176 8.58 -7.72 -13.61
C LEU A 176 8.24 -6.47 -14.43
N GLN A 177 7.00 -6.36 -14.86
CA GLN A 177 6.50 -5.14 -15.49
C GLN A 177 6.18 -4.10 -14.41
N ILE A 178 6.93 -3.00 -14.43
CA ILE A 178 6.73 -1.88 -13.51
C ILE A 178 5.55 -1.03 -14.00
N LEU A 179 4.59 -0.77 -13.12
CA LEU A 179 3.41 0.04 -13.39
C LEU A 179 3.49 1.35 -12.59
N PRO A 180 4.07 2.42 -13.16
CA PRO A 180 4.19 3.70 -12.49
C PRO A 180 2.86 4.45 -12.51
N PHE A 181 2.46 4.95 -11.35
CA PHE A 181 1.27 5.78 -11.20
C PHE A 181 1.62 7.22 -10.83
N LYS A 182 0.80 8.15 -11.34
CA LYS A 182 0.78 9.53 -10.89
C LYS A 182 0.23 9.62 -9.46
N VAL A 183 0.40 10.78 -8.85
CA VAL A 183 -0.14 11.06 -7.52
C VAL A 183 -1.66 10.94 -7.53
N ALA A 184 -2.23 10.23 -6.57
CA ALA A 184 -3.66 10.26 -6.28
C ALA A 184 -3.92 11.22 -5.11
N ALA A 185 -4.89 12.10 -5.25
CA ALA A 185 -5.27 13.09 -4.25
C ALA A 185 -6.80 13.18 -4.13
N TYR A 186 -7.30 13.78 -3.05
CA TYR A 186 -8.74 13.91 -2.83
C TYR A 186 -9.26 15.06 -3.68
N ASN A 187 -10.13 14.79 -4.65
CA ASN A 187 -10.83 15.84 -5.39
C ASN A 187 -12.12 16.20 -4.64
N HIS A 188 -12.22 17.42 -4.14
CA HIS A 188 -13.37 17.83 -3.31
C HIS A 188 -14.63 18.15 -4.12
N VAL A 189 -14.49 18.42 -5.42
CA VAL A 189 -15.63 18.60 -6.34
C VAL A 189 -16.29 17.24 -6.60
N LEU A 190 -15.48 16.21 -6.86
CA LEU A 190 -15.94 14.85 -7.11
C LEU A 190 -16.19 14.03 -5.85
N LYS A 191 -15.75 14.54 -4.68
CA LYS A 191 -15.80 13.85 -3.38
C LYS A 191 -15.19 12.45 -3.40
N ASN A 192 -14.09 12.29 -4.11
CA ASN A 192 -13.42 10.99 -4.25
C ASN A 192 -11.91 11.15 -4.50
N MET A 193 -11.17 10.07 -4.33
CA MET A 193 -9.76 10.02 -4.71
C MET A 193 -9.63 9.85 -6.22
N THR A 194 -8.91 10.76 -6.87
CA THR A 194 -8.64 10.69 -8.33
C THR A 194 -7.15 10.94 -8.60
N PHE A 195 -6.70 10.63 -9.82
CA PHE A 195 -5.36 11.00 -10.25
C PHE A 195 -5.27 12.52 -10.37
N TYR A 196 -4.23 13.10 -9.75
CA TYR A 196 -4.00 14.53 -9.72
C TYR A 196 -3.83 15.12 -11.13
N ASP A 197 -4.58 16.18 -11.41
CA ASP A 197 -4.47 16.99 -12.63
C ASP A 197 -3.90 18.37 -12.26
N PRO A 198 -2.67 18.71 -12.70
CA PRO A 198 -2.07 20.01 -12.44
C PRO A 198 -2.88 21.20 -12.95
N ASN A 199 -3.71 21.01 -14.00
CA ASN A 199 -4.53 22.09 -14.56
C ASN A 199 -5.76 22.42 -13.69
N LYS A 200 -6.05 21.56 -12.71
CA LYS A 200 -7.18 21.68 -11.79
C LYS A 200 -6.73 21.65 -10.34
N HIS A 201 -5.55 22.21 -10.06
CA HIS A 201 -4.90 22.15 -8.74
C HIS A 201 -5.85 22.51 -7.60
N ASP A 202 -6.63 23.57 -7.79
CA ASP A 202 -7.57 24.09 -6.79
C ASP A 202 -8.70 23.13 -6.45
N GLU A 203 -8.96 22.07 -7.23
CA GLU A 203 -9.95 21.04 -6.91
C GLU A 203 -9.42 19.95 -5.96
N TYR A 204 -8.11 19.92 -5.69
CA TYR A 204 -7.44 18.83 -4.97
C TYR A 204 -7.00 19.19 -3.55
N ASP A 205 -7.22 18.27 -2.63
CA ASP A 205 -6.73 18.31 -1.25
C ASP A 205 -5.72 17.18 -1.00
N PHE A 206 -4.52 17.55 -0.55
CA PHE A 206 -3.44 16.63 -0.20
C PHE A 206 -3.45 16.36 1.31
N ILE A 207 -4.12 15.28 1.70
CA ILE A 207 -4.22 14.87 3.10
C ILE A 207 -2.98 14.08 3.50
N SER A 208 -2.02 14.77 4.12
CA SER A 208 -0.79 14.15 4.64
C SER A 208 -1.07 13.20 5.80
N GLY A 209 -0.14 12.27 6.06
CA GLY A 209 -0.22 11.38 7.23
C GLY A 209 -0.31 12.15 8.56
N THR A 210 0.35 13.31 8.67
CA THR A 210 0.24 14.18 9.86
C THR A 210 -1.15 14.79 10.00
N ARG A 211 -1.78 15.25 8.91
CA ARG A 211 -3.15 15.76 8.94
C ARG A 211 -4.15 14.65 9.25
N MET A 212 -4.01 13.48 8.62
CA MET A 212 -4.82 12.29 8.89
C MET A 212 -4.76 11.91 10.38
N ARG A 213 -3.56 11.90 10.98
CA ARG A 213 -3.36 11.64 12.41
C ARG A 213 -4.10 12.65 13.29
N LYS A 214 -4.05 13.94 12.95
CA LYS A 214 -4.74 15.00 13.70
C LYS A 214 -6.26 14.78 13.67
N ILE A 215 -6.84 14.54 12.49
CA ILE A 215 -8.28 14.27 12.31
C ILE A 215 -8.67 13.05 13.17
N ALA A 216 -7.90 11.96 13.09
CA ALA A 216 -8.17 10.73 13.83
C ALA A 216 -8.12 10.91 15.36
N ARG A 217 -7.11 11.63 15.88
CA ARG A 217 -6.99 11.91 17.33
C ARG A 217 -8.14 12.74 17.87
N ASN A 218 -8.66 13.67 17.06
CA ASN A 218 -9.77 14.53 17.44
C ASN A 218 -11.14 13.81 17.36
N GLY A 219 -11.18 12.56 16.91
CA GLY A 219 -12.45 11.85 16.65
C GLY A 219 -13.23 12.41 15.47
N GLU A 220 -12.59 13.23 14.62
CA GLU A 220 -13.18 13.79 13.42
C GLU A 220 -13.24 12.74 12.30
N GLN A 221 -14.09 12.98 11.30
CA GLN A 221 -14.13 12.18 10.07
C GLN A 221 -13.28 12.83 8.98
N PRO A 222 -12.55 12.05 8.16
CA PRO A 222 -11.92 12.59 6.97
C PRO A 222 -13.02 12.94 5.96
N PRO A 223 -12.68 13.66 4.88
CA PRO A 223 -13.63 13.87 3.79
C PRO A 223 -14.20 12.53 3.28
N GLU A 224 -15.50 12.53 2.99
CA GLU A 224 -16.19 11.39 2.39
C GLU A 224 -15.42 10.89 1.16
N GLY A 225 -15.23 9.59 1.01
CA GLY A 225 -14.47 9.04 -0.12
C GLY A 225 -12.95 9.10 0.02
N PHE A 226 -12.37 9.65 1.10
CA PHE A 226 -10.93 9.56 1.36
C PHE A 226 -10.48 8.16 1.80
N MET A 227 -11.20 7.56 2.74
CA MET A 227 -10.94 6.23 3.29
C MET A 227 -12.27 5.57 3.60
N VAL A 228 -12.32 4.25 3.44
CA VAL A 228 -13.51 3.47 3.77
C VAL A 228 -13.84 3.56 5.28
N PRO A 229 -15.11 3.76 5.67
CA PRO A 229 -15.52 3.95 7.06
C PRO A 229 -15.00 2.92 8.05
N ALA A 230 -15.03 1.61 7.72
CA ALA A 230 -14.56 0.58 8.65
C ALA A 230 -13.04 0.68 8.86
N GLY A 231 -12.30 0.93 7.79
CA GLY A 231 -10.86 1.21 7.84
C GLY A 231 -10.53 2.46 8.65
N TRP A 232 -11.31 3.54 8.51
CA TRP A 232 -11.13 4.76 9.29
C TRP A 232 -11.38 4.54 10.77
N LYS A 233 -12.43 3.79 11.13
CA LYS A 233 -12.76 3.47 12.52
C LYS A 233 -11.59 2.82 13.24
N VAL A 234 -10.90 1.85 12.61
CA VAL A 234 -9.71 1.21 13.19
C VAL A 234 -8.61 2.23 13.49
N LEU A 235 -8.31 3.13 12.55
CA LEU A 235 -7.29 4.16 12.74
C LEU A 235 -7.69 5.19 13.81
N SER A 236 -8.94 5.64 13.79
CA SER A 236 -9.47 6.60 14.74
C SER A 236 -9.39 6.05 16.17
N THR A 237 -9.82 4.80 16.39
CA THR A 237 -9.68 4.12 17.68
C THR A 237 -8.22 4.02 18.14
N TYR A 238 -7.31 3.66 17.24
CA TYR A 238 -5.87 3.61 17.56
C TYR A 238 -5.32 4.98 17.97
N TYR A 239 -5.62 6.03 17.21
CA TYR A 239 -5.06 7.35 17.51
C TYR A 239 -5.68 7.99 18.76
N GLN A 240 -6.95 7.72 19.05
CA GLN A 240 -7.60 8.16 20.29
C GLN A 240 -7.01 7.44 21.52
N SER A 241 -6.64 6.16 21.40
CA SER A 241 -6.04 5.44 22.54
C SER A 241 -4.66 5.98 22.94
N LEU A 242 -3.91 6.56 22.00
CA LEU A 242 -2.65 7.25 22.30
C LEU A 242 -2.85 8.58 23.05
N GLY A 243 -4.02 9.21 22.91
CA GLY A 243 -4.38 10.45 23.60
C GLY A 243 -4.99 10.24 24.98
N ALA A 244 -5.47 9.04 25.29
CA ALA A 244 -6.06 8.70 26.59
C ALA A 244 -5.02 8.35 27.68
N THR A 245 -3.74 8.24 27.32
CA THR A 245 -2.62 7.91 28.22
C THR A 245 -1.86 9.14 28.73
N SER A 246 -2.50 10.31 28.78
CA SER A 246 -1.95 11.55 29.37
C SER A 246 -2.65 11.93 30.66
#